data_AF-A0A645AW35-F1
#
_entry.id   AF-A0A645AW35-F1
#
_cell.length_a   1.000
_cell.length_b   1.000
_cell.length_c   1.000
_cell.angle_alpha   90.00
_cell.angle_beta   90.00
_cell.angle_gamma   90.00
#
_symmetry.space_group_name_H-M   'P 1'
#
loop_
_entity.id
_entity.type
_entity.pdbx_description
1 polymer ?
#
loop_
_entity_poly.entity_id
_entity_poly.type
_entity_poly.pdbx_seq_one_letter_code
_entity_poly.pdbx_strand_id
1 'polypeptide(L)' 'MIKSMSVEELSNQYVGAAITLTTVMAVLAVAIAAVVVYKLFLSNKGTAVIPGGWKFTWN' A
#
# COMPACT_ATOMS: atom_id res chain seq x y z
N MET A 1 0.02 -24.74 18.66
CA MET A 1 -1.36 -24.62 19.16
C MET A 1 -2.06 -23.57 18.31
N ILE A 2 -2.93 -23.97 17.38
CA ILE A 2 -3.66 -23.03 16.52
C ILE A 2 -4.76 -22.43 17.39
N LYS A 3 -4.70 -21.11 17.64
CA LYS A 3 -5.70 -20.39 18.40
C LYS A 3 -6.94 -20.22 17.52
N SER A 4 -7.91 -21.12 17.66
CA SER A 4 -9.23 -20.96 17.05
C SER A 4 -10.03 -19.96 17.86
N MET A 5 -10.56 -18.93 17.19
CA MET A 5 -11.45 -17.93 17.80
C MET A 5 -12.80 -18.59 18.12
N SER A 6 -13.42 -18.21 19.23
CA SER A 6 -14.75 -18.73 19.58
C SER A 6 -15.81 -18.18 18.62
N VAL A 7 -16.93 -18.90 18.46
CA VAL A 7 -18.03 -18.49 17.57
C VAL A 7 -18.60 -17.12 17.97
N GLU A 8 -18.54 -16.79 19.26
CA GLU A 8 -18.93 -15.49 19.81
C GLU A 8 -17.95 -14.38 19.41
N GLU A 9 -16.63 -14.64 19.46
CA GLU A 9 -15.59 -13.69 19.02
C GLU A 9 -15.65 -13.40 17.51
N LEU A 10 -16.02 -14.41 16.70
CA LEU A 10 -16.28 -14.28 15.27
C LEU A 10 -17.53 -13.46 14.98
N SER A 11 -18.60 -13.65 15.76
CA SER A 11 -19.85 -12.91 15.60
C SER A 11 -19.75 -11.44 16.01
N ASN A 12 -18.82 -11.14 16.92
CA ASN A 12 -18.57 -9.79 17.44
C ASN A 12 -17.51 -9.03 16.62
N GLN A 13 -17.03 -9.60 15.51
CA GLN A 13 -16.09 -8.94 14.62
C GLN A 13 -16.83 -7.82 13.88
N TYR A 14 -16.58 -6.58 14.31
CA TYR A 14 -17.17 -5.38 13.71
C TYR A 14 -16.89 -5.37 12.21
N VAL A 15 -17.94 -5.53 11.39
CA VAL A 15 -17.87 -5.46 9.92
C VAL A 15 -17.18 -4.16 9.45
N GLY A 16 -17.31 -3.08 10.23
CA GLY A 16 -16.65 -1.80 9.98
C GLY A 16 -15.12 -1.83 10.07
N ALA A 17 -14.52 -2.78 10.80
CA ALA A 17 -13.06 -2.88 10.92
C ALA A 17 -12.37 -3.24 9.60
N ALA A 18 -13.03 -4.04 8.77
CA ALA A 18 -12.52 -4.37 7.45
C ALA A 18 -12.52 -3.12 6.54
N ILE A 19 -13.60 -2.35 6.56
CA ILE A 19 -13.75 -1.14 5.73
C ILE A 19 -12.74 -0.06 6.14
N THR A 20 -12.54 0.15 7.44
CA THR A 20 -11.56 1.13 7.93
C THR A 20 -10.13 0.70 7.58
N LEU A 21 -9.80 -0.58 7.71
CA LEU A 21 -8.49 -1.11 7.32
C LEU A 21 -8.25 -0.96 5.81
N THR A 22 -9.24 -1.29 4.98
CA THR A 22 -9.15 -1.09 3.52
C THR A 22 -8.95 0.37 3.17
N THR A 23 -9.65 1.28 3.85
CA THR A 23 -9.51 2.73 3.62
C THR A 23 -8.10 3.21 3.94
N VAL A 24 -7.53 2.79 5.07
CA VAL A 24 -6.15 3.16 5.45
C VAL A 24 -5.13 2.64 4.42
N MET A 25 -5.28 1.38 4.00
CA MET A 25 -4.40 0.78 2.99
C MET A 25 -4.48 1.50 1.64
N ALA A 26 -5.69 1.91 1.24
CA ALA A 26 -5.89 2.67 0.00
C ALA A 26 -5.19 4.03 0.04
N VAL A 27 -5.31 4.77 1.15
CA VAL A 27 -4.64 6.07 1.32
C VAL A 27 -3.11 5.92 1.27
N LEU A 28 -2.56 4.89 1.92
CA LEU A 28 -1.12 4.61 1.88
C LEU A 28 -0.63 4.29 0.47
N ALA A 29 -1.38 3.50 -0.29
CA ALA A 29 -1.03 3.17 -1.67
C ALA A 29 -1.01 4.43 -2.56
N VAL A 30 -2.01 5.30 -2.43
CA VAL A 30 -2.08 6.57 -3.18
C VAL A 30 -0.93 7.50 -2.80
N ALA A 31 -0.58 7.59 -1.52
CA ALA A 31 0.55 8.40 -1.05
C ALA A 31 1.89 7.94 -1.64
N ILE A 32 2.14 6.62 -1.67
CA ILE A 32 3.35 6.06 -2.27
C ILE A 32 3.37 6.35 -3.79
N ALA A 33 2.24 6.14 -4.48
CA ALA A 33 2.14 6.43 -5.91
C ALA A 33 2.44 7.90 -6.22
N ALA A 34 1.91 8.83 -5.42
CA ALA A 34 2.18 10.26 -5.57
C ALA A 34 3.67 10.60 -5.40
N VAL A 35 4.34 10.01 -4.41
CA VAL A 35 5.78 10.20 -4.20
C VAL A 35 6.60 9.62 -5.36
N VAL A 36 6.22 8.46 -5.86
CA VAL A 36 6.88 7.82 -7.01
C VAL A 36 6.74 8.67 -8.27
N VAL A 37 5.54 9.17 -8.57
CA VAL A 37 5.29 10.09 -9.69
C VAL A 37 6.07 11.38 -9.52
N TYR A 38 6.09 11.97 -8.33
CA TYR A 38 6.89 13.17 -8.05
C TYR A 38 8.38 12.93 -8.31
N LYS A 39 8.93 11.81 -7.84
CA LYS A 39 10.34 11.45 -8.10
C LYS A 39 10.62 11.17 -9.58
N LEU A 40 9.65 10.60 -10.30
CA LEU A 40 9.76 10.31 -11.73
C LEU A 40 9.72 11.58 -12.59
N PHE A 41 8.82 12.52 -12.31
CA PHE A 41 8.58 13.64 -13.21
C PHE A 41 9.23 14.96 -12.79
N LEU A 42 9.53 15.15 -11.49
CA LEU A 42 10.05 16.42 -10.99
C LEU A 42 11.53 16.36 -10.56
N SER A 43 12.13 15.18 -10.46
CA SER A 43 13.55 15.07 -10.17
C SER A 43 14.36 15.38 -11.43
N ASN A 44 15.10 16.49 -11.42
CA ASN A 44 15.94 16.99 -12.51
C ASN A 44 17.08 16.01 -12.90
N LYS A 45 17.32 14.95 -12.10
CA LYS A 45 18.12 13.76 -12.43
C LYS A 45 17.56 12.58 -11.63
N GLY A 46 16.99 11.59 -12.31
CA GLY A 46 16.30 10.47 -11.66
C GLY A 46 16.66 9.13 -12.28
N THR A 47 17.02 8.16 -11.43
CA THR A 47 17.05 6.73 -11.78
C THR A 47 15.91 6.07 -11.04
N ALA A 48 14.90 5.59 -11.77
CA ALA A 48 13.82 4.78 -11.21
C ALA A 48 14.10 3.31 -11.54
N VAL A 49 14.39 2.52 -10.49
CA VAL A 49 14.50 1.07 -10.59
C VAL A 49 13.17 0.47 -10.16
N ILE A 50 12.40 -0.01 -11.13
CA ILE A 50 11.12 -0.68 -10.87
C ILE A 50 11.42 -2.18 -10.68
N PRO A 51 10.87 -2.83 -9.64
CA PRO A 51 11.01 -4.28 -9.48
C PRO A 51 10.42 -5.00 -10.71
N GLY A 52 11.26 -5.78 -11.40
CA GLY A 52 10.99 -6.31 -12.74
C GLY A 52 12.10 -6.06 -13.76
N GLY A 53 13.20 -5.38 -13.36
CA GLY A 53 14.39 -5.21 -14.19
C GLY A 53 14.38 -3.99 -15.10
N TRP A 54 13.29 -3.21 -15.08
CA TRP A 54 13.16 -1.99 -15.86
C TRP A 54 13.81 -0.82 -15.12
N LYS A 55 14.81 -0.22 -15.76
CA LYS A 55 15.51 0.96 -15.26
C LYS A 55 15.23 2.13 -16.21
N PHE A 56 14.61 3.17 -15.69
CA PHE A 56 14.40 4.41 -16.43
C PHE A 56 15.36 5.48 -15.88
N THR A 57 16.12 6.10 -16.79
CA THR A 57 17.08 7.16 -16.47
C THR A 57 16.83 8.34 -17.40
N TRP A 58 16.67 9.55 -16.85
CA TRP A 58 16.60 10.79 -17.64
C TRP A 58 17.55 11.84 -17.05
N ASN A 59 18.16 12.63 -17.94
CA ASN A 59 19.21 13.62 -17.67
C ASN A 59 18.66 15.06 -17.68
#